data_AF-A0A7X9EVY4-F1
#
_entry.id   AF-A0A7X9EVY4-F1
#
_cell.length_a   1.000
_cell.length_b   1.000
_cell.length_c   1.000
_cell.angle_alpha   90.00
_cell.angle_beta   90.00
_cell.angle_gamma   90.00
#
_symmetry.space_group_name_H-M   'P 1'
#
loop_
_entity.id
_entity.type
_entity.pdbx_description
1 polymer ?
#
loop_
_entity_poly.entity_id
_entity_poly.type
_entity_poly.pdbx_seq_one_letter_code
_entity_poly.pdbx_strand_id
1 'polypeptide(L)'
;MLIVMVMLMGVVIKYFQPDLPPQEIEELLRSVTRLPEVLAICFAAVVLAPVAEELFYRGMIYPLFKKYLGPRGGAFLAGLVFGLAHYDLWRALPLAVGGVALCYFYEKSDSILVPMVAHGVWNGFMCLVIYFSVLSNLV
;
A
#
# COMPACT_ATOMS: atom_id res chain seq x y z
N MET A 1 0.63 -11.40 -11.03
CA MET A 1 -0.71 -11.86 -10.58
C MET A 1 -1.31 -10.93 -9.52
N LEU A 2 -0.65 -10.70 -8.37
CA LEU A 2 -1.14 -9.79 -7.31
C LEU A 2 -1.39 -8.36 -7.80
N ILE A 3 -0.42 -7.75 -8.47
CA ILE A 3 -0.52 -6.38 -9.00
C ILE A 3 -1.75 -6.23 -9.89
N VAL A 4 -1.91 -7.14 -10.85
CA VAL A 4 -3.05 -7.15 -11.77
C VAL A 4 -4.37 -7.27 -11.01
N MET A 5 -4.45 -8.15 -10.01
CA MET A 5 -5.66 -8.31 -9.21
C MET A 5 -6.00 -7.03 -8.43
N VAL A 6 -5.03 -6.39 -7.77
CA VAL A 6 -5.25 -5.13 -7.05
C VAL A 6 -5.64 -4.00 -8.00
N MET A 7 -5.03 -3.93 -9.19
CA MET A 7 -5.41 -2.98 -10.24
C MET A 7 -6.84 -3.22 -10.75
N LEU A 8 -7.24 -4.49 -10.95
CA LEU A 8 -8.61 -4.84 -11.34
C LEU A 8 -9.62 -4.45 -10.25
N MET A 9 -9.27 -4.64 -8.97
CA MET A 9 -10.11 -4.16 -7.86
C MET A 9 -10.24 -2.63 -7.91
N GLY A 10 -9.18 -1.90 -8.24
CA GLY A 10 -9.23 -0.45 -8.47
C GLY A 10 -10.18 -0.06 -9.61
N VAL A 11 -10.19 -0.81 -10.72
CA VAL A 11 -11.13 -0.59 -11.83
C VAL A 11 -12.58 -0.83 -11.40
N VAL A 12 -12.83 -1.91 -10.64
CA VAL A 12 -14.16 -2.21 -10.09
C VAL A 12 -14.62 -1.11 -9.14
N ILE A 13 -13.75 -0.65 -8.23
CA ILE A 13 -14.06 0.45 -7.32
C ILE A 13 -14.42 1.71 -8.11
N LYS A 14 -13.64 2.06 -9.14
CA LYS A 14 -13.92 3.23 -10.00
C LYS A 14 -15.26 3.12 -10.74
N TYR A 15 -15.68 1.91 -11.11
CA TYR A 15 -16.99 1.69 -11.73
C TYR A 15 -18.15 1.99 -10.76
N PHE A 16 -18.03 1.58 -9.50
CA PHE A 16 -19.07 1.80 -8.48
C PHE A 16 -19.02 3.19 -7.84
N GLN A 17 -17.82 3.74 -7.66
CA GLN A 17 -17.57 5.03 -7.02
C GLN A 17 -16.59 5.85 -7.88
N PRO A 18 -17.07 6.46 -8.98
CA PRO A 18 -16.21 7.17 -9.93
C PRO A 18 -15.56 8.41 -9.34
N ASP A 19 -16.23 9.08 -8.40
CA ASP A 19 -15.77 10.31 -7.75
C ASP A 19 -15.14 10.04 -6.37
N LEU A 20 -14.51 8.88 -6.20
CA LEU A 20 -13.82 8.55 -4.96
C LEU A 20 -12.68 9.57 -4.72
N PRO A 21 -12.67 10.30 -3.59
CA PRO A 21 -11.64 11.30 -3.34
C PRO A 21 -10.26 10.64 -3.31
N PRO A 22 -9.21 11.32 -3.79
CA PRO A 22 -7.85 10.82 -3.73
C PRO A 22 -7.41 10.48 -2.30
N GLN A 23 -6.38 9.64 -2.16
CA GLN A 23 -5.75 9.41 -0.86
C GLN A 23 -4.92 10.64 -0.46
N GLU A 24 -4.65 10.82 0.83
CA GLU A 24 -3.86 11.95 1.35
C GLU A 24 -2.54 12.14 0.61
N ILE A 25 -1.84 11.04 0.29
CA ILE A 25 -0.56 11.12 -0.42
C ILE A 25 -0.71 11.58 -1.88
N GLU A 26 -1.82 11.20 -2.53
CA GLU A 26 -2.14 11.67 -3.86
C GLU A 26 -2.51 13.15 -3.84
N GLU A 27 -3.31 13.60 -2.86
CA GLU A 27 -3.61 15.01 -2.64
C GLU A 27 -2.33 15.83 -2.44
N LEU A 28 -1.44 15.34 -1.58
CA LEU A 28 -0.16 15.99 -1.30
C LEU A 28 0.72 16.08 -2.55
N LEU A 29 0.84 14.99 -3.32
CA LEU A 29 1.58 14.99 -4.59
C LEU A 29 0.97 15.94 -5.63
N ARG A 30 -0.35 16.08 -5.67
CA ARG A 30 -1.06 17.03 -6.55
C ARG A 30 -0.90 18.49 -6.11
N SER A 31 -0.61 18.73 -4.84
CA SER A 31 -0.46 20.08 -4.27
C SER A 31 0.91 20.71 -4.51
N VAL A 32 1.91 19.91 -4.91
CA VAL A 32 3.28 20.36 -5.17
C VAL A 32 3.60 20.33 -6.66
N THR A 33 4.45 21.26 -7.11
CA THR A 33 4.90 21.32 -8.52
C THR A 33 6.42 21.29 -8.67
N ARG A 34 7.17 21.52 -7.58
CA ARG A 34 8.63 21.57 -7.62
C ARG A 34 9.22 20.18 -7.47
N LEU A 35 10.19 19.85 -8.32
CA LEU A 35 10.85 18.55 -8.31
C LEU A 35 11.40 18.15 -6.93
N PRO A 36 12.07 19.02 -6.14
CA PRO A 36 12.54 18.64 -4.81
C PRO A 36 11.43 18.23 -3.85
N GLU A 37 10.26 18.89 -3.91
CA GLU A 37 9.10 18.58 -3.07
C GLU A 37 8.51 17.22 -3.46
N VAL A 38 8.35 16.98 -4.76
CA VAL A 38 7.89 15.69 -5.31
C VAL A 38 8.82 14.55 -4.88
N LEU A 39 10.13 14.75 -4.99
CA LEU A 39 11.12 13.74 -4.60
C LEU A 39 11.10 13.46 -3.09
N ALA A 40 10.93 14.49 -2.26
CA ALA A 40 10.82 14.33 -0.81
C ALA A 40 9.57 13.51 -0.42
N ILE A 41 8.42 13.81 -1.01
CA ILE A 41 7.18 13.06 -0.78
C ILE A 41 7.31 11.62 -1.27
N CYS A 42 7.85 11.41 -2.48
CA CYS A 42 8.07 10.08 -3.02
C CYS A 42 9.05 9.28 -2.15
N PHE A 43 10.12 9.88 -1.64
CA PHE A 43 11.05 9.21 -0.74
C PHE A 43 10.36 8.76 0.56
N ALA A 44 9.54 9.63 1.16
CA ALA A 44 8.75 9.28 2.33
C ALA A 44 7.78 8.11 2.03
N ALA A 45 7.09 8.15 0.89
CA ALA A 45 6.13 7.14 0.46
C ALA A 45 6.76 5.77 0.14
N VAL A 46 7.94 5.78 -0.47
CA VAL A 46 8.59 4.59 -1.04
C VAL A 46 9.53 3.92 -0.03
N VAL A 47 10.07 4.69 0.92
CA VAL A 47 11.07 4.20 1.87
C VAL A 47 10.57 4.30 3.30
N LEU A 48 10.28 5.51 3.78
CA LEU A 48 9.99 5.73 5.20
C LEU A 48 8.68 5.05 5.64
N ALA A 49 7.61 5.21 4.86
CA ALA A 49 6.32 4.59 5.14
C ALA A 49 6.40 3.04 5.12
N PRO A 50 6.92 2.38 4.06
CA PRO A 50 7.11 0.93 4.07
C PRO A 50 7.99 0.44 5.22
N VAL A 51 9.08 1.13 5.56
CA VAL A 51 9.91 0.72 6.70
C VAL A 51 9.10 0.77 8.00
N ALA A 52 8.42 1.88 8.27
CA ALA A 52 7.62 2.04 9.50
C ALA A 52 6.46 1.03 9.56
N GLU A 53 5.70 0.91 8.47
CA GLU A 53 4.55 0.04 8.38
C GLU A 53 4.93 -1.44 8.45
N GLU A 54 5.98 -1.88 7.75
CA GLU A 54 6.41 -3.28 7.83
C GLU A 54 6.94 -3.63 9.23
N LEU A 55 7.70 -2.74 9.87
CA LEU A 55 8.13 -2.95 11.26
C LEU A 55 6.94 -3.12 12.21
N PHE A 56 5.91 -2.31 12.05
CA PHE A 56 4.72 -2.39 12.89
C PHE A 56 3.86 -3.62 12.55
N TYR A 57 3.42 -3.75 11.30
CA TYR A 57 2.47 -4.79 10.91
C TYR A 57 3.10 -6.18 10.80
N ARG A 58 4.32 -6.31 10.28
CA ARG A 58 5.00 -7.62 10.12
C ARG A 58 5.93 -7.92 11.28
N GLY A 59 6.53 -6.90 11.89
CA GLY A 59 7.36 -7.08 13.08
C GLY A 59 6.58 -7.28 14.38
N MET A 60 5.35 -6.73 14.51
CA MET A 60 4.58 -6.79 15.77
C MET A 60 3.20 -7.44 15.61
N ILE A 61 2.35 -6.90 14.74
CA ILE A 61 0.92 -7.29 14.65
C ILE A 61 0.75 -8.72 14.10
N TYR A 62 1.40 -9.03 12.98
CA TYR A 62 1.30 -10.34 12.35
C TYR A 62 1.84 -11.47 13.23
N PRO A 63 3.03 -11.37 13.88
CA PRO A 63 3.50 -12.38 14.82
C PRO A 63 2.52 -12.65 15.97
N LEU A 64 1.88 -11.60 16.49
CA LEU A 64 0.86 -11.71 17.52
C LEU A 64 -0.32 -12.56 17.03
N PHE A 65 -0.89 -12.25 15.86
CA PHE A 65 -2.02 -13.03 15.33
C PHE A 65 -1.61 -14.43 14.87
N LYS A 66 -0.42 -14.58 14.28
CA LYS A 66 0.15 -15.89 13.90
C LYS A 66 0.23 -16.83 15.09
N LYS A 67 0.61 -16.33 16.28
CA LYS A 67 0.69 -17.12 17.51
C LYS A 67 -0.64 -17.80 17.87
N TYR A 68 -1.77 -17.12 17.66
CA TYR A 68 -3.09 -17.63 18.07
C TYR A 68 -3.89 -18.28 16.95
N LEU A 69 -3.71 -17.84 15.71
CA LEU A 69 -4.53 -18.25 14.56
C LEU A 69 -3.74 -19.05 13.49
N GLY A 70 -2.44 -19.27 13.73
CA GLY A 70 -1.53 -19.84 12.74
C GLY A 70 -1.20 -18.88 11.59
N PRO A 71 -0.33 -19.28 10.64
CA PRO A 71 0.16 -18.38 9.60
C PRO A 71 -0.94 -17.81 8.69
N ARG A 72 -1.89 -18.66 8.27
CA ARG A 72 -2.97 -18.24 7.35
C ARG A 72 -3.97 -17.30 8.02
N GLY A 73 -4.43 -17.66 9.22
CA GLY A 73 -5.37 -16.82 9.98
C GLY A 73 -4.73 -15.53 10.46
N GLY A 74 -3.45 -15.60 10.88
CA GLY A 74 -2.66 -14.43 11.25
C GLY A 74 -2.46 -13.46 10.08
N ALA A 75 -2.15 -13.97 8.88
CA ALA A 75 -1.94 -13.15 7.70
C ALA A 75 -3.24 -12.45 7.27
N PHE A 76 -4.35 -13.19 7.27
CA PHE A 76 -5.67 -12.63 6.98
C PHE A 76 -6.03 -11.49 7.93
N LEU A 77 -5.94 -11.71 9.24
CA LEU A 77 -6.30 -10.70 10.24
C LEU A 77 -5.33 -9.50 10.22
N ALA A 78 -4.03 -9.74 10.08
CA ALA A 78 -3.04 -8.66 9.96
C ALA A 78 -3.27 -7.82 8.70
N GLY A 79 -3.57 -8.47 7.57
CA GLY A 79 -3.93 -7.77 6.33
C GLY A 79 -5.19 -6.95 6.47
N LEU A 80 -6.24 -7.48 7.11
CA LEU A 80 -7.46 -6.71 7.38
C LEU A 80 -7.20 -5.47 8.24
N VAL A 81 -6.43 -5.62 9.33
CA VAL A 81 -6.06 -4.49 10.19
C VAL A 81 -5.25 -3.45 9.40
N PHE A 82 -4.31 -3.89 8.57
CA PHE A 82 -3.54 -3.02 7.68
C PHE A 82 -4.44 -2.20 6.74
N GLY A 83 -5.38 -2.85 6.05
CA GLY A 83 -6.30 -2.16 5.14
C GLY A 83 -7.23 -1.18 5.84
N LEU A 84 -7.76 -1.54 7.02
CA LEU A 84 -8.67 -0.69 7.79
C LEU A 84 -7.97 0.51 8.44
N ALA A 85 -6.67 0.41 8.74
CA ALA A 85 -5.89 1.49 9.33
C ALA A 85 -5.70 2.71 8.42
N HIS A 86 -6.06 2.59 7.13
CA HIS A 86 -6.05 3.68 6.16
C HIS A 86 -7.33 4.53 6.17
N TYR A 87 -8.32 4.17 7.01
CA TYR A 87 -9.58 4.91 7.17
C TYR A 87 -10.38 5.15 5.89
N ASP A 88 -10.21 4.28 4.91
CA ASP A 88 -10.93 4.31 3.63
C ASP A 88 -11.54 2.94 3.37
N LEU A 89 -12.86 2.83 3.52
CA LEU A 89 -13.57 1.56 3.35
C LEU A 89 -13.56 1.05 1.90
N TRP A 90 -13.51 1.94 0.91
CA TRP A 90 -13.44 1.54 -0.50
C TRP A 90 -12.08 0.92 -0.82
N ARG A 91 -11.01 1.49 -0.25
CA ARG A 91 -9.64 1.02 -0.46
C ARG A 91 -9.18 -0.01 0.56
N ALA A 92 -9.91 -0.21 1.65
CA ALA A 92 -9.57 -1.16 2.71
C ALA A 92 -9.42 -2.59 2.17
N LEU A 93 -10.30 -3.03 1.27
CA LEU A 93 -10.23 -4.38 0.71
C LEU A 93 -8.98 -4.62 -0.15
N PRO A 94 -8.67 -3.81 -1.20
CA PRO A 94 -7.44 -4.00 -1.96
C PRO A 94 -6.18 -3.83 -1.10
N LEU A 95 -6.18 -2.88 -0.16
CA LEU A 95 -5.08 -2.71 0.79
C LEU A 95 -4.89 -3.93 1.69
N ALA A 96 -6.00 -4.51 2.19
CA ALA A 96 -5.93 -5.72 2.99
C ALA A 96 -5.39 -6.90 2.21
N VAL A 97 -5.77 -7.06 0.95
CA VAL A 97 -5.25 -8.11 0.07
C VAL A 97 -3.75 -7.94 -0.19
N GLY A 98 -3.28 -6.71 -0.43
CA GLY A 98 -1.86 -6.40 -0.45
C GLY A 98 -1.17 -6.72 0.89
N GLY A 99 -1.85 -6.39 1.99
CA GLY A 99 -1.43 -6.67 3.36
C GLY A 99 -1.14 -8.16 3.62
N VAL A 100 -2.09 -9.02 3.24
CA VAL A 100 -1.97 -10.48 3.30
C VAL A 100 -0.81 -10.98 2.43
N ALA A 101 -0.66 -10.44 1.22
CA ALA A 101 0.40 -10.86 0.31
C ALA A 101 1.80 -10.52 0.85
N LEU A 102 1.97 -9.37 1.50
CA LEU A 102 3.21 -8.99 2.17
C LEU A 102 3.50 -9.90 3.38
N CYS A 103 2.50 -10.34 4.14
CA CYS A 103 2.68 -11.38 5.17
C CYS A 103 3.16 -12.71 4.54
N TYR A 104 2.63 -13.08 3.37
CA TYR A 104 3.11 -14.25 2.64
C TYR A 104 4.58 -14.10 2.21
N PHE A 105 4.99 -12.93 1.71
CA PHE A 105 6.39 -12.68 1.37
C PHE A 105 7.29 -12.76 2.60
N TYR A 106 6.88 -12.15 3.71
CA TYR A 106 7.59 -12.23 4.99
C TYR A 106 7.83 -13.68 5.44
N GLU A 107 6.79 -14.52 5.43
CA GLU A 107 6.91 -15.95 5.79
C GLU A 107 7.81 -16.72 4.82
N LYS A 108 7.71 -16.41 3.52
CA LYS A 108 8.43 -17.17 2.50
C LYS A 108 9.92 -16.82 2.48
N SER A 109 10.26 -15.58 2.80
CA SER A 109 11.65 -15.09 2.78
C SER A 109 12.35 -15.13 4.14
N ASP A 110 11.60 -15.31 5.24
CA ASP A 110 12.11 -15.19 6.61
C ASP A 110 12.91 -13.89 6.84
N SER A 111 12.46 -12.81 6.20
CA SER A 111 13.17 -11.53 6.16
C SER A 111 12.18 -10.40 6.00
N ILE A 112 12.26 -9.42 6.90
CA ILE A 112 11.40 -8.23 6.87
C ILE A 112 11.79 -7.26 5.74
N LEU A 113 13.00 -7.37 5.20
CA LEU A 113 13.44 -6.53 4.08
C LEU A 113 12.68 -6.83 2.78
N VAL A 114 12.29 -8.10 2.58
CA VAL A 114 11.56 -8.50 1.37
C VAL A 114 10.18 -7.84 1.26
N PRO A 115 9.29 -7.88 2.27
CA PRO A 115 8.05 -7.13 2.23
C PRO A 115 8.29 -5.61 2.21
N MET A 116 9.32 -5.07 2.87
CA MET A 116 9.64 -3.63 2.81
C MET A 116 9.94 -3.18 1.37
N VAL A 117 10.79 -3.91 0.65
CA VAL A 117 11.12 -3.61 -0.74
C VAL A 117 9.90 -3.83 -1.63
N ALA A 118 9.15 -4.92 -1.46
CA ALA A 118 7.95 -5.18 -2.25
C ALA A 118 6.88 -4.08 -2.08
N HIS A 119 6.68 -3.62 -0.84
CA HIS A 119 5.79 -2.52 -0.52
C HIS A 119 6.30 -1.20 -1.09
N GLY A 120 7.59 -0.89 -0.92
CA GLY A 120 8.21 0.30 -1.54
C GLY A 120 8.08 0.32 -3.06
N VAL A 121 8.26 -0.83 -3.74
CA VAL A 121 8.07 -0.95 -5.19
C VAL A 121 6.62 -0.67 -5.57
N TRP A 122 5.65 -1.18 -4.81
CA TRP A 122 4.23 -0.89 -5.02
C TRP A 122 3.94 0.61 -4.89
N ASN A 123 4.41 1.25 -3.81
CA ASN A 123 4.21 2.68 -3.59
C ASN A 123 4.90 3.51 -4.67
N GLY A 124 6.10 3.13 -5.09
CA GLY A 124 6.84 3.81 -6.15
C GLY A 124 6.11 3.74 -7.50
N PHE A 125 5.54 2.58 -7.83
CA PHE A 125 4.70 2.43 -9.00
C PHE A 125 3.48 3.35 -8.96
N MET A 126 2.79 3.44 -7.81
CA MET A 126 1.65 4.33 -7.64
C MET A 126 2.03 5.81 -7.72
N CYS A 127 3.16 6.22 -7.13
CA CYS A 127 3.70 7.58 -7.27
C CYS A 127 3.96 7.94 -8.74
N LEU A 128 4.53 7.01 -9.53
CA LEU A 128 4.73 7.22 -10.97
C LEU A 128 3.41 7.40 -11.71
N VAL A 129 2.42 6.55 -11.44
CA VAL A 129 1.08 6.65 -12.04
C VAL A 129 0.45 8.02 -11.73
N ILE A 130 0.51 8.46 -10.47
CA ILE A 130 -0.01 9.77 -10.05
C ILE A 130 0.75 10.90 -10.76
N TYR A 131 2.08 10.84 -10.79
CA TYR A 131 2.92 11.86 -11.42
C TYR A 131 2.59 12.03 -12.92
N PHE A 132 2.51 10.93 -13.67
CA PHE A 132 2.13 10.98 -15.08
C PHE A 132 0.68 11.44 -15.28
N SER A 133 -0.24 11.07 -14.38
CA SER A 133 -1.62 11.58 -14.40
C SER A 133 -1.64 13.10 -14.25
N VAL A 134 -0.88 13.65 -13.30
CA VAL A 134 -0.78 15.11 -13.11
C VAL A 134 -0.20 15.80 -14.34
N LEU A 135 0.90 15.29 -14.89
CA LEU A 135 1.50 15.84 -16.11
C LEU A 135 0.53 15.85 -17.29
N SER A 136 -0.25 14.77 -17.48
CA SER A 136 -1.21 14.68 -18.59
C SER A 136 -2.40 15.65 -18.47
N ASN A 137 -2.68 16.16 -17.27
CA ASN A 137 -3.74 17.16 -17.06
C ASN A 137 -3.22 18.60 -17.21
N LEU A 138 -1.89 18.80 -17.33
CA LEU A 138 -1.26 20.11 -17.51
C LEU A 138 -0.96 20.45 -18.98
N VAL A 139 -1.06 19.47 -19.88
CA VAL A 139 -0.85 19.59 -21.34
C VAL A 139 -2.20 19.53 -22.05
#